data_AF-A0A096DBU5-F1
#
_entry.id   AF-A0A096DBU5-F1
#
_cell.length_a   1.000
_cell.length_b   1.000
_cell.length_c   1.000
_cell.angle_alpha   90.00
_cell.angle_beta   90.00
_cell.angle_gamma   90.00
#
_symmetry.space_group_name_H-M   'P 1'
#
loop_
_entity.id
_entity.type
_entity.pdbx_description
1 polymer ?
#
loop_
_entity_poly.entity_id
_entity_poly.type
_entity_poly.pdbx_seq_one_letter_code
_entity_poly.pdbx_strand_id
1 'polypeptide(L)'
;MATAGIVAEYNPFHRGHAWHIAWTRQTLGADTAVICVMSGHWVQRGECALTDKWSRAALALSGGADLVLELPTPWAMASAEAFARGAVGLLAATGVVDVLSFGSETGELAPLRAAAAALDGPDYPERLRAGLARGLSFPAARQAAVGADCLASPNDNLGVEYLRALPPGMEALTIPRRGAAHDGPAAGGFASASELRALLRAGRAVEADPYLPAPWSGETASMAHIDRAVLARLRMMDEADWAALPDGGVAEGLPARLARSARTADSLEDFLCPGQDQALPSRPAAAAGPGRLPGAAGGGAAPGGALCTGAGPQRPGAGAAAPHERDLCPSGGGQARPGQGSGWGRPRPL
;
A
#
# COMPACT_ATOMS: atom_id res chain seq x y z
N MET A 1 26.26 7.90 20.91
CA MET A 1 25.85 7.55 19.54
C MET A 1 24.34 7.42 19.59
N ALA A 2 23.60 8.16 18.76
CA ALA A 2 22.15 8.00 18.69
C ALA A 2 21.80 6.79 17.81
N THR A 3 20.69 6.13 18.08
CA THR A 3 20.12 5.09 17.22
C THR A 3 18.73 5.51 16.76
N ALA A 4 18.55 5.59 15.45
CA ALA A 4 17.27 5.89 14.82
C ALA A 4 16.57 4.60 14.36
N GLY A 5 15.29 4.49 14.67
CA GLY A 5 14.38 3.49 14.12
C GLY A 5 13.61 4.05 12.92
N ILE A 6 13.46 3.25 11.86
CA ILE A 6 12.60 3.59 10.70
C ILE A 6 11.65 2.42 10.44
N VAL A 7 10.35 2.70 10.29
CA VAL A 7 9.37 1.70 9.85
C VAL A 7 9.18 1.83 8.34
N ALA A 8 9.28 0.73 7.60
CA ALA A 8 9.29 0.77 6.14
C ALA A 8 8.67 -0.46 5.45
N GLU A 9 8.25 -0.27 4.20
CA GLU A 9 7.95 -1.39 3.29
C GLU A 9 9.00 -1.52 2.18
N TYR A 10 9.68 -0.42 1.82
CA TYR A 10 10.65 -0.38 0.71
C TYR A 10 10.17 -1.10 -0.56
N ASN A 11 8.98 -0.73 -1.04
CA ASN A 11 8.26 -1.46 -2.09
C ASN A 11 8.06 -0.64 -3.40
N PRO A 12 9.10 -0.43 -4.24
CA PRO A 12 10.50 -0.83 -4.06
C PRO A 12 11.31 0.19 -3.22
N PHE A 13 12.55 -0.17 -2.86
CA PHE A 13 13.50 0.80 -2.31
C PHE A 13 13.87 1.81 -3.41
N HIS A 14 13.86 3.10 -3.10
CA HIS A 14 14.02 4.19 -4.08
C HIS A 14 14.76 5.37 -3.45
N ARG A 15 15.15 6.36 -4.26
CA ARG A 15 15.96 7.51 -3.81
C ARG A 15 15.33 8.31 -2.68
N GLY A 16 14.00 8.40 -2.63
CA GLY A 16 13.29 8.98 -1.47
C GLY A 16 13.59 8.28 -0.14
N HIS A 17 13.70 6.94 -0.12
CA HIS A 17 14.05 6.18 1.08
C HIS A 17 15.52 6.39 1.47
N ALA A 18 16.45 6.34 0.51
CA ALA A 18 17.86 6.65 0.75
C ALA A 18 18.03 8.07 1.30
N TRP A 19 17.27 9.03 0.78
CA TRP A 19 17.27 10.40 1.28
C TRP A 19 16.73 10.50 2.71
N HIS A 20 15.65 9.79 3.06
CA HIS A 20 15.13 9.74 4.44
C HIS A 20 16.20 9.23 5.42
N ILE A 21 16.89 8.13 5.09
CA ILE A 21 17.99 7.59 5.90
C ILE A 21 19.12 8.62 6.05
N ALA A 22 19.56 9.22 4.94
CA ALA A 22 20.63 10.21 4.95
C ALA A 22 20.26 11.47 5.75
N TRP A 23 19.04 11.96 5.60
CA TRP A 23 18.55 13.12 6.35
C TRP A 23 18.44 12.81 7.85
N THR A 24 18.02 11.60 8.21
CA THR A 24 17.97 11.16 9.61
C THR A 24 19.35 11.24 10.26
N ARG A 25 20.40 10.74 9.58
CA ARG A 25 21.79 10.89 10.03
C ARG A 25 22.25 12.33 10.05
N GLN A 26 21.88 13.13 9.05
CA GLN A 26 22.24 14.56 9.04
C GLN A 26 21.68 15.30 10.25
N THR A 27 20.45 14.99 10.66
CA THR A 27 19.77 15.65 11.78
C THR A 27 20.24 15.13 13.14
N LEU A 28 20.48 13.83 13.29
CA LEU A 28 20.85 13.21 14.57
C LEU A 28 22.37 13.07 14.78
N GLY A 29 23.17 13.28 13.73
CA GLY A 29 24.63 13.15 13.72
C GLY A 29 25.10 12.03 12.78
N ALA A 30 26.22 12.22 12.09
CA ALA A 30 26.71 11.31 11.06
C ALA A 30 26.90 9.85 11.55
N ASP A 31 27.28 9.70 12.82
CA ASP A 31 27.49 8.40 13.47
C ASP A 31 26.17 7.76 13.96
N THR A 32 25.00 8.31 13.64
CA THR A 32 23.70 7.74 14.06
C THR A 32 23.47 6.37 13.44
N ALA A 33 23.28 5.33 14.25
CA ALA A 33 22.88 4.01 13.74
C ALA A 33 21.44 4.06 13.24
N VAL A 34 21.13 3.38 12.13
CA VAL A 34 19.79 3.32 11.54
C VAL A 34 19.31 1.87 11.49
N ILE A 35 18.27 1.58 12.27
CA ILE A 35 17.59 0.29 12.33
C ILE A 35 16.25 0.41 11.60
N CYS A 36 16.04 -0.38 10.57
CA CYS A 36 14.78 -0.42 9.83
C CYS A 36 13.96 -1.64 10.25
N VAL A 37 12.71 -1.44 10.69
CA VAL A 37 11.71 -2.51 10.75
C VAL A 37 10.94 -2.53 9.43
N MET A 38 11.12 -3.60 8.66
CA MET A 38 10.63 -3.71 7.30
C MET A 38 9.58 -4.81 7.16
N SER A 39 8.47 -4.51 6.49
CA SER A 39 7.49 -5.53 6.09
C SER A 39 8.15 -6.65 5.28
N GLY A 40 7.81 -7.91 5.62
CA GLY A 40 8.23 -9.11 4.89
C GLY A 40 7.61 -9.20 3.49
N HIS A 41 7.34 -10.41 3.00
CA HIS A 41 6.78 -10.58 1.63
C HIS A 41 5.42 -9.93 1.40
N TRP A 42 4.71 -9.55 2.47
CA TRP A 42 3.40 -8.94 2.45
C TRP A 42 3.46 -7.57 3.09
N VAL A 43 2.73 -6.62 2.50
CA VAL A 43 2.75 -5.21 2.89
C VAL A 43 1.40 -4.78 3.49
N GLN A 44 1.34 -3.60 4.12
CA GLN A 44 0.20 -3.13 4.91
C GLN A 44 -1.09 -3.04 4.10
N ARG A 45 -0.98 -2.81 2.79
CA ARG A 45 -2.12 -2.75 1.86
C ARG A 45 -2.70 -4.13 1.50
N GLY A 46 -2.25 -5.22 2.14
CA GLY A 46 -2.73 -6.57 1.86
C GLY A 46 -2.21 -7.18 0.56
N GLU A 47 -1.18 -6.58 -0.04
CA GLU A 47 -0.56 -7.04 -1.29
C GLU A 47 0.77 -7.76 -1.03
N CYS A 48 1.24 -8.52 -2.02
CA CYS A 48 2.63 -8.95 -2.06
C CYS A 48 3.56 -7.75 -2.36
N ALA A 49 4.71 -7.70 -1.71
CA ALA A 49 5.79 -6.79 -2.08
C ALA A 49 6.24 -7.06 -3.54
N LEU A 50 6.76 -6.04 -4.22
CA LEU A 50 7.18 -6.10 -5.63
C LEU A 50 8.31 -7.12 -5.85
N THR A 51 9.14 -7.33 -4.83
CA THR A 51 10.20 -8.34 -4.80
C THR A 51 10.37 -8.87 -3.37
N ASP A 52 11.16 -9.93 -3.23
CA ASP A 52 11.38 -10.61 -1.95
C ASP A 52 11.98 -9.69 -0.88
N LYS A 53 11.85 -10.08 0.38
CA LYS A 53 12.34 -9.28 1.52
C LYS A 53 13.86 -9.20 1.58
N TRP A 54 14.59 -10.17 1.03
CA TRP A 54 16.05 -10.18 1.07
C TRP A 54 16.63 -9.14 0.10
N SER A 55 16.09 -9.10 -1.12
CA SER A 55 16.44 -8.09 -2.12
C SER A 55 16.17 -6.67 -1.61
N ARG A 56 15.02 -6.43 -0.98
CA ARG A 56 14.70 -5.14 -0.36
C ARG A 56 15.60 -4.80 0.82
N ALA A 57 15.91 -5.78 1.68
CA ALA A 57 16.84 -5.58 2.81
C ALA A 57 18.25 -5.23 2.32
N ALA A 58 18.76 -5.92 1.30
CA ALA A 58 20.07 -5.62 0.71
C ALA A 58 20.15 -4.21 0.12
N LEU A 59 19.08 -3.76 -0.55
CA LEU A 59 18.96 -2.38 -1.04
C LEU A 59 18.90 -1.36 0.09
N ALA A 60 18.20 -1.65 1.19
CA ALA A 60 18.13 -0.78 2.35
C ALA A 60 19.48 -0.62 3.05
N LEU A 61 20.22 -1.72 3.23
CA LEU A 61 21.57 -1.72 3.78
C LEU A 61 22.52 -0.91 2.89
N SER A 62 22.48 -1.16 1.57
CA SER A 62 23.26 -0.39 0.60
C SER A 62 22.86 1.09 0.54
N GLY A 63 21.62 1.41 0.93
CA GLY A 63 21.07 2.76 1.04
C GLY A 63 21.36 3.47 2.36
N GLY A 64 22.13 2.85 3.27
CA GLY A 64 22.62 3.47 4.51
C GLY A 64 21.94 3.00 5.81
N ALA A 65 21.06 2.01 5.75
CA ALA A 65 20.59 1.33 6.96
C ALA A 65 21.71 0.43 7.53
N ASP A 66 21.81 0.31 8.85
CA ASP A 66 22.80 -0.56 9.50
C ASP A 66 22.21 -1.93 9.86
N LEU A 67 20.90 -1.99 10.11
CA LEU A 67 20.18 -3.21 10.46
C LEU A 67 18.78 -3.19 9.85
N VAL A 68 18.34 -4.33 9.32
CA VAL A 68 16.97 -4.52 8.85
C VAL A 68 16.35 -5.69 9.61
N LEU A 69 15.27 -5.42 10.34
CA LEU A 69 14.47 -6.38 11.07
C LEU A 69 13.17 -6.63 10.31
N GLU A 70 12.75 -7.89 10.20
CA GLU A 70 11.46 -8.21 9.58
C GLU A 70 10.32 -7.91 10.56
N LEU A 71 9.31 -7.16 10.10
CA LEU A 71 8.02 -7.03 10.77
C LEU A 71 7.21 -8.32 10.53
N PRO A 72 6.81 -9.06 11.57
CA PRO A 72 6.05 -10.29 11.40
C PRO A 72 4.74 -10.04 10.64
N THR A 73 4.37 -10.97 9.75
CA THR A 73 3.22 -10.84 8.83
C THR A 73 1.91 -10.45 9.50
N PRO A 74 1.53 -10.97 10.69
CA PRO A 74 0.30 -10.55 11.36
C PRO A 74 0.23 -9.05 11.67
N TRP A 75 1.37 -8.39 11.86
CA TRP A 75 1.46 -6.94 12.03
C TRP A 75 1.62 -6.22 10.69
N ALA A 76 2.42 -6.79 9.80
CA ALA A 76 2.75 -6.18 8.50
C ALA A 76 1.55 -6.02 7.56
N MET A 77 0.50 -6.86 7.71
CA MET A 77 -0.74 -6.80 6.92
C MET A 77 -1.92 -6.20 7.70
N ALA A 78 -1.70 -5.67 8.90
CA ALA A 78 -2.76 -5.17 9.74
C ALA A 78 -3.12 -3.70 9.40
N SER A 79 -4.19 -3.21 10.03
CA SER A 79 -4.56 -1.79 9.99
C SER A 79 -3.41 -0.88 10.46
N ALA A 80 -3.44 0.41 10.12
CA ALA A 80 -2.40 1.37 10.50
C ALA A 80 -2.07 1.36 12.00
N GLU A 81 -3.09 1.24 12.84
CA GLU A 81 -2.93 1.17 14.29
C GLU A 81 -2.14 -0.09 14.72
N ALA A 82 -2.54 -1.27 14.25
CA ALA A 82 -1.86 -2.52 14.59
C ALA A 82 -0.46 -2.62 13.96
N PHE A 83 -0.30 -2.15 12.72
CA PHE A 83 0.98 -2.05 12.03
C PHE A 83 1.96 -1.17 12.82
N ALA A 84 1.53 0.01 13.25
CA ALA A 84 2.32 0.93 14.06
C ALA A 84 2.71 0.31 15.40
N ARG A 85 1.75 -0.30 16.12
CA ARG A 85 2.05 -1.00 17.39
C ARG A 85 3.10 -2.09 17.22
N GLY A 86 2.95 -2.95 16.21
CA GLY A 86 3.88 -4.04 15.96
C GLY A 86 5.28 -3.53 15.60
N ALA A 87 5.36 -2.52 14.73
CA ALA A 87 6.63 -2.00 14.24
C ALA A 87 7.38 -1.17 15.30
N VAL A 88 6.69 -0.24 15.96
CA VAL A 88 7.28 0.58 17.05
C VAL A 88 7.60 -0.30 18.25
N GLY A 89 6.75 -1.27 18.59
CA GLY A 89 7.01 -2.25 19.64
C GLY A 89 8.27 -3.08 19.36
N LEU A 90 8.48 -3.51 18.11
CA LEU A 90 9.69 -4.24 17.71
C LEU A 90 10.94 -3.36 17.82
N LEU A 91 10.87 -2.10 17.38
CA LEU A 91 11.96 -1.13 17.56
C LEU A 91 12.28 -0.92 19.05
N ALA A 92 11.26 -0.74 19.88
CA ALA A 92 11.42 -0.58 21.32
C ALA A 92 12.04 -1.82 21.97
N ALA A 93 11.63 -3.02 21.55
CA ALA A 93 12.14 -4.29 22.06
C ALA A 93 13.63 -4.51 21.76
N THR A 94 14.23 -3.76 20.82
CA THR A 94 15.69 -3.78 20.62
C THR A 94 16.46 -3.20 21.83
N GLY A 95 15.81 -2.33 22.61
CA GLY A 95 16.41 -1.66 23.76
C GLY A 95 17.47 -0.60 23.43
N VAL A 96 17.72 -0.31 22.14
CA VAL A 96 18.78 0.61 21.70
C VAL A 96 18.29 1.80 20.91
N VAL A 97 17.03 1.80 20.44
CA VAL A 97 16.48 2.88 19.60
C VAL A 97 16.10 4.09 20.47
N ASP A 98 16.73 5.23 20.18
CA ASP A 98 16.48 6.50 20.87
C ASP A 98 15.40 7.33 20.17
N VAL A 99 15.36 7.29 18.83
CA VAL A 99 14.51 8.16 18.00
C VAL A 99 13.79 7.37 16.92
N LEU A 100 12.47 7.47 16.83
CA LEU A 100 11.69 7.00 15.70
C LEU A 100 11.65 8.07 14.60
N SER A 101 12.21 7.78 13.43
CA SER A 101 12.23 8.66 12.26
C SER A 101 11.23 8.20 11.19
N PHE A 102 10.29 9.05 10.82
CA PHE A 102 9.29 8.76 9.79
C PHE A 102 9.05 9.95 8.84
N GLY A 103 8.62 9.67 7.61
CA GLY A 103 8.20 10.70 6.67
C GLY A 103 6.76 11.14 6.93
N SER A 104 6.44 12.40 6.66
CA SER A 104 5.09 12.95 6.76
C SER A 104 4.82 13.97 5.66
N GLU A 105 3.55 14.21 5.34
CA GLU A 105 3.15 15.29 4.43
C GLU A 105 3.25 16.64 5.13
N THR A 106 2.92 16.71 6.42
CA THR A 106 3.00 17.94 7.23
C THR A 106 4.43 18.38 7.54
N GLY A 107 5.36 17.44 7.73
CA GLY A 107 6.73 17.73 8.16
C GLY A 107 6.85 18.21 9.61
N GLU A 108 5.76 18.21 10.38
CA GLU A 108 5.68 18.84 11.70
C GLU A 108 5.09 17.87 12.74
N LEU A 109 5.74 17.74 13.91
CA LEU A 109 5.27 16.82 14.95
C LEU A 109 4.09 17.37 15.75
N ALA A 110 3.99 18.69 15.94
CA ALA A 110 2.95 19.30 16.75
C ALA A 110 1.51 18.92 16.31
N PRO A 111 1.12 19.04 15.03
CA PRO A 111 -0.21 18.63 14.59
C PRO A 111 -0.44 17.12 14.73
N LEU A 112 0.57 16.30 14.46
CA LEU A 112 0.47 14.84 14.57
C LEU A 112 0.31 14.39 16.04
N ARG A 113 1.04 15.02 16.97
CA ARG A 113 0.89 14.77 18.42
C ARG A 113 -0.46 15.21 18.94
N ALA A 114 -0.99 16.35 18.47
CA ALA A 114 -2.33 16.79 18.83
C ALA A 114 -3.40 15.80 18.35
N ALA A 115 -3.26 15.28 17.13
CA ALA A 115 -4.17 14.27 16.59
C ALA A 115 -4.08 12.94 17.37
N ALA A 116 -2.87 12.47 17.70
CA ALA A 116 -2.66 11.30 18.54
C ALA A 116 -3.33 11.44 19.92
N ALA A 117 -3.11 12.56 20.61
CA ALA A 117 -3.72 12.84 21.90
C ALA A 117 -5.25 12.92 21.83
N ALA A 118 -5.79 13.46 20.73
CA ALA A 118 -7.24 13.53 20.52
C ALA A 118 -7.88 12.16 20.26
N LEU A 119 -7.16 11.21 19.64
CA LEU A 119 -7.60 9.83 19.43
C LEU A 119 -7.58 9.02 20.74
N ASP A 120 -6.58 9.24 21.59
CA ASP A 120 -6.46 8.55 22.88
C ASP A 120 -7.25 9.26 24.01
N GLY A 121 -7.87 10.41 23.71
CA GLY A 121 -8.66 11.18 24.66
C GLY A 121 -9.98 10.50 25.04
N PRO A 122 -10.48 10.69 26.27
CA PRO A 122 -11.67 9.99 26.80
C PRO A 122 -12.96 10.30 26.02
N ASP A 123 -13.03 11.48 25.41
CA ASP A 123 -14.18 11.96 24.64
C ASP A 123 -14.22 11.41 23.19
N TYR A 124 -13.13 10.78 22.72
CA TYR A 124 -13.05 10.28 21.34
C TYR A 124 -14.17 9.29 20.97
N PRO A 125 -14.50 8.28 21.79
CA PRO A 125 -15.58 7.34 21.46
C PRO A 125 -16.93 8.02 21.26
N GLU A 126 -17.23 9.07 22.04
CA GLU A 126 -18.47 9.83 21.90
C GLU A 126 -18.48 10.65 20.61
N ARG A 127 -17.38 11.36 20.31
CA ARG A 127 -17.24 12.11 19.06
C ARG A 127 -17.32 11.21 17.82
N LEU A 128 -16.69 10.04 17.87
CA LEU A 128 -16.74 9.04 16.81
C LEU A 128 -18.17 8.53 16.60
N ARG A 129 -18.87 8.14 17.67
CA ARG A 129 -20.28 7.70 17.60
C ARG A 129 -21.18 8.79 17.02
N ALA A 130 -20.97 10.05 17.40
CA ALA A 130 -21.72 11.18 16.84
C ALA A 130 -21.45 11.38 15.34
N GLY A 131 -20.23 11.11 14.86
CA GLY A 131 -19.91 11.08 13.42
C GLY A 131 -20.63 9.95 12.69
N LEU A 132 -20.54 8.72 13.22
CA LEU A 132 -21.18 7.54 12.64
C LEU A 132 -22.71 7.66 12.63
N ALA A 133 -23.32 8.20 13.68
CA ALA A 133 -24.76 8.44 13.76
C ALA A 133 -25.27 9.46 12.72
N ARG A 134 -24.38 10.34 12.22
CA ARG A 134 -24.65 11.25 11.10
C ARG A 134 -24.46 10.59 9.72
N GLY A 135 -24.17 9.29 9.67
CA GLY A 135 -23.97 8.55 8.43
C GLY A 135 -22.59 8.74 7.80
N LEU A 136 -21.63 9.33 8.51
CA LEU A 136 -20.25 9.42 8.02
C LEU A 136 -19.61 8.03 7.95
N SER A 137 -18.77 7.79 6.95
CA SER A 137 -17.91 6.61 6.91
C SER A 137 -16.98 6.61 8.12
N PHE A 138 -16.47 5.44 8.53
CA PHE A 138 -15.55 5.36 9.67
C PHE A 138 -14.32 6.28 9.53
N PRO A 139 -13.61 6.33 8.38
CA PRO A 139 -12.51 7.29 8.20
C PRO A 139 -12.94 8.75 8.33
N ALA A 140 -14.09 9.13 7.75
CA ALA A 140 -14.60 10.50 7.82
C ALA A 140 -15.06 10.87 9.25
N ALA A 141 -15.71 9.94 9.95
CA ALA A 141 -16.10 10.11 11.35
C ALA A 141 -14.88 10.24 12.26
N ARG A 142 -13.83 9.45 12.02
CA ARG A 142 -12.56 9.51 12.74
C ARG A 142 -11.85 10.85 12.52
N GLN A 143 -11.75 11.33 11.27
CA GLN A 143 -11.19 12.65 10.96
C GLN A 143 -11.98 13.77 11.65
N ALA A 144 -13.31 13.75 11.54
CA ALA A 144 -14.17 14.74 12.18
C ALA A 144 -14.08 14.72 13.72
N ALA A 145 -13.88 13.55 14.32
CA ALA A 145 -13.73 13.39 15.76
C ALA A 145 -12.40 13.95 16.30
N VAL A 146 -11.37 14.02 15.47
CA VAL A 146 -10.05 14.54 15.84
C VAL A 146 -9.90 16.03 15.51
N GLY A 147 -10.65 16.52 14.52
CA GLY A 147 -10.60 17.93 14.10
C GLY A 147 -9.29 18.31 13.41
N ALA A 148 -8.59 17.33 12.83
CA ALA A 148 -7.33 17.54 12.13
C ALA A 148 -7.35 16.87 10.75
N ASP A 149 -6.83 17.56 9.74
CA ASP A 149 -6.77 17.05 8.36
C ASP A 149 -5.62 16.06 8.12
N CYS A 150 -4.69 15.95 9.07
CA CYS A 150 -3.55 15.03 8.99
C CYS A 150 -3.94 13.54 8.93
N LEU A 151 -5.20 13.18 9.20
CA LEU A 151 -5.67 11.80 9.06
C LEU A 151 -6.09 11.44 7.63
N ALA A 152 -6.20 12.43 6.73
CA ALA A 152 -6.54 12.22 5.33
C ALA A 152 -5.34 11.77 4.48
N SER A 153 -4.13 12.18 4.87
CA SER A 153 -2.87 11.84 4.21
C SER A 153 -2.32 10.49 4.72
N PRO A 154 -1.85 9.59 3.84
CA PRO A 154 -1.39 8.28 4.26
C PRO A 154 -0.22 8.28 5.25
N ASN A 155 0.80 9.14 5.05
CA ASN A 155 1.99 9.12 5.91
C ASN A 155 1.76 9.87 7.22
N ASP A 156 1.03 10.97 7.21
CA ASP A 156 0.58 11.64 8.43
C ASP A 156 -0.31 10.71 9.29
N ASN A 157 -1.26 9.98 8.68
CA ASN A 157 -2.09 9.01 9.41
C ASN A 157 -1.24 7.90 10.05
N LEU A 158 -0.26 7.35 9.33
CA LEU A 158 0.71 6.41 9.90
C LEU A 158 1.56 7.06 11.01
N GLY A 159 2.00 8.31 10.81
CA GLY A 159 2.74 9.09 11.79
C GLY A 159 1.98 9.28 13.10
N VAL A 160 0.68 9.56 13.02
CA VAL A 160 -0.20 9.61 14.20
C VAL A 160 -0.24 8.27 14.92
N GLU A 161 -0.40 7.15 14.21
CA GLU A 161 -0.41 5.83 14.83
C GLU A 161 0.95 5.45 15.44
N TYR A 162 2.06 5.85 14.82
CA TYR A 162 3.40 5.70 15.40
C TYR A 162 3.54 6.47 16.72
N LEU A 163 3.03 7.71 16.77
CA LEU A 163 3.07 8.53 17.97
C LEU A 163 2.21 7.95 19.10
N ARG A 164 1.07 7.33 18.77
CA ARG A 164 0.23 6.60 19.74
C ARG A 164 0.92 5.34 20.28
N ALA A 165 1.71 4.67 19.44
CA ALA A 165 2.47 3.48 19.80
C ALA A 165 3.84 3.78 20.45
N LEU A 166 4.26 5.05 20.50
CA LEU A 166 5.60 5.46 20.93
C LEU A 166 5.76 5.25 22.45
N PRO A 167 6.74 4.43 22.90
CA PRO A 167 6.95 4.22 24.32
C PRO A 167 7.59 5.45 24.99
N PRO A 168 7.43 5.61 26.31
CA PRO A 168 8.17 6.61 27.06
C PRO A 168 9.69 6.44 26.88
N GLY A 169 10.40 7.54 26.64
CA GLY A 169 11.86 7.56 26.48
C GLY A 169 12.35 7.34 25.05
N MET A 170 11.47 7.01 24.10
CA MET A 170 11.78 7.06 22.67
C MET A 170 11.22 8.36 22.07
N GLU A 171 12.07 9.16 21.46
CA GLU A 171 11.67 10.41 20.81
C GLU A 171 11.14 10.17 19.39
N ALA A 172 10.42 11.14 18.85
CA ALA A 172 9.96 11.11 17.46
C ALA A 172 10.64 12.19 16.64
N LEU A 173 10.95 11.86 15.40
CA LEU A 173 11.45 12.77 14.37
C LEU A 173 10.62 12.57 13.11
N THR A 174 10.11 13.66 12.56
CA THR A 174 9.39 13.63 11.29
C THR A 174 10.12 14.43 10.23
N ILE A 175 9.98 14.01 8.98
CA ILE A 175 10.64 14.65 7.83
C ILE A 175 9.59 14.94 6.77
N PRO A 176 9.53 16.19 6.23
CA PRO A 176 8.67 16.48 5.10
C PRO A 176 9.08 15.63 3.91
N ARG A 177 8.10 14.96 3.28
CA ARG A 177 8.36 14.19 2.06
C ARG A 177 8.90 15.10 0.95
N ARG A 178 10.02 14.69 0.35
CA ARG A 178 10.48 15.20 -0.95
C ARG A 178 10.07 14.23 -2.05
N GLY A 179 9.18 14.67 -2.93
CA GLY A 179 8.69 13.90 -4.08
C GLY A 179 7.21 14.12 -4.32
N ALA A 180 6.70 13.50 -5.39
CA ALA A 180 5.28 13.57 -5.71
C ALA A 180 4.42 13.02 -4.55
N ALA A 181 3.19 13.55 -4.42
CA ALA A 181 2.16 13.00 -3.54
C ALA A 181 2.00 11.48 -3.77
N HIS A 182 1.32 10.76 -2.87
CA HIS A 182 1.14 9.30 -2.95
C HIS A 182 0.74 8.81 -4.37
N ASP A 183 0.07 9.67 -5.15
CA ASP A 183 -0.37 9.45 -6.53
C ASP A 183 -0.03 10.59 -7.54
N GLY A 184 0.98 11.44 -7.26
CA GLY A 184 1.36 12.57 -8.13
C GLY A 184 2.48 12.24 -9.14
N PRO A 185 2.68 13.05 -10.21
CA PRO A 185 3.77 12.88 -11.16
C PRO A 185 5.13 13.26 -10.56
N ALA A 186 6.19 12.54 -10.95
CA ALA A 186 7.55 12.75 -10.46
C ALA A 186 8.03 14.21 -10.51
N ALA A 187 8.65 14.66 -9.41
CA ALA A 187 9.21 16.00 -9.28
C ALA A 187 10.60 15.95 -8.62
N GLY A 188 11.58 16.64 -9.20
CA GLY A 188 12.91 16.81 -8.60
C GLY A 188 13.74 15.53 -8.45
N GLY A 189 13.52 14.52 -9.30
CA GLY A 189 14.24 13.23 -9.20
C GLY A 189 13.68 12.30 -8.12
N PHE A 190 12.46 12.54 -7.65
CA PHE A 190 11.72 11.68 -6.73
C PHE A 190 10.37 11.30 -7.34
N ALA A 191 10.05 10.00 -7.30
CA ALA A 191 8.77 9.42 -7.72
C ALA A 191 8.10 8.72 -6.55
N SER A 192 6.78 8.54 -6.61
CA SER A 192 6.06 7.77 -5.57
C SER A 192 6.35 6.28 -5.73
N ALA A 193 6.31 5.52 -4.63
CA ALA A 193 6.46 4.07 -4.70
C ALA A 193 5.37 3.43 -5.58
N SER A 194 4.16 3.99 -5.61
CA SER A 194 3.06 3.53 -6.44
C SER A 194 3.34 3.72 -7.93
N GLU A 195 3.85 4.89 -8.32
CA GLU A 195 4.28 5.18 -9.70
C GLU A 195 5.39 4.22 -10.14
N LEU A 196 6.40 4.00 -9.28
CA LEU A 196 7.49 3.06 -9.58
C LEU A 196 6.99 1.62 -9.73
N ARG A 197 6.08 1.16 -8.87
CA ARG A 197 5.46 -0.17 -9.03
C ARG A 197 4.69 -0.28 -10.34
N ALA A 198 3.98 0.77 -10.76
CA ALA A 198 3.25 0.78 -12.03
C ALA A 198 4.19 0.69 -13.24
N LEU A 199 5.26 1.48 -13.27
CA LEU A 199 6.28 1.43 -14.32
C LEU A 199 6.96 0.05 -14.40
N LEU A 200 7.37 -0.49 -13.25
CA LEU A 200 8.08 -1.76 -13.18
C LEU A 200 7.20 -2.95 -13.59
N ARG A 201 5.94 -2.99 -13.14
CA ARG A 201 4.97 -4.01 -13.57
C ARG A 201 4.63 -3.92 -15.06
N ALA A 202 4.69 -2.73 -15.65
CA ALA A 202 4.50 -2.51 -17.08
C ALA A 202 5.76 -2.83 -17.92
N GLY A 203 6.85 -3.31 -17.32
CA GLY A 203 8.12 -3.57 -18.01
C GLY A 203 8.88 -2.30 -18.41
N ARG A 204 8.50 -1.14 -17.90
CA ARG A 204 9.08 0.17 -18.21
C ARG A 204 10.20 0.55 -17.22
N ALA A 205 11.11 -0.39 -16.95
CA ALA A 205 12.16 -0.22 -15.94
C ALA A 205 13.10 0.96 -16.22
N VAL A 206 13.41 1.23 -17.49
CA VAL A 206 14.26 2.35 -17.92
C VAL A 206 13.72 3.71 -17.42
N GLU A 207 12.40 3.85 -17.29
CA GLU A 207 11.77 5.08 -16.80
C GLU A 207 11.78 5.18 -15.27
N ALA A 208 11.89 4.04 -14.58
CA ALA A 208 12.02 3.98 -13.13
C ALA A 208 13.47 4.22 -12.67
N ASP A 209 14.47 3.87 -13.48
CA ASP A 209 15.90 3.94 -13.15
C ASP A 209 16.37 5.27 -12.54
N PRO A 210 15.93 6.47 -13.02
CA PRO A 210 16.35 7.74 -12.42
C PRO A 210 16.00 7.89 -10.93
N TYR A 211 14.99 7.14 -10.47
CA TYR A 211 14.42 7.20 -9.11
C TYR A 211 14.88 6.05 -8.23
N LEU A 212 15.61 5.07 -8.77
CA LEU A 212 16.15 3.93 -8.03
C LEU A 212 17.64 4.16 -7.72
N PRO A 213 18.18 3.60 -6.63
CA PRO A 213 19.61 3.69 -6.33
C PRO A 213 20.47 2.78 -7.24
N ALA A 214 19.85 1.76 -7.84
CA ALA A 214 20.46 0.84 -8.78
C ALA A 214 19.39 0.43 -9.82
N PRO A 215 19.79 0.05 -11.05
CA PRO A 215 18.86 -0.42 -12.06
C PRO A 215 18.02 -1.59 -11.55
N TRP A 216 16.73 -1.60 -11.91
CA TRP A 216 15.86 -2.70 -11.52
C TRP A 216 16.34 -4.02 -12.15
N SER A 217 16.38 -5.07 -11.34
CA SER A 217 16.70 -6.42 -11.80
C SER A 217 15.69 -7.42 -11.23
N GLY A 218 15.35 -8.44 -12.03
CA GLY A 218 14.40 -9.48 -11.64
C GLY A 218 12.95 -9.22 -12.06
N GLU A 219 12.11 -10.22 -11.80
CA GLU A 219 10.69 -10.19 -12.10
C GLU A 219 9.89 -9.48 -10.99
N THR A 220 8.77 -8.88 -11.36
CA THR A 220 7.87 -8.25 -10.39
C THR A 220 6.84 -9.24 -9.88
N ALA A 221 6.68 -9.32 -8.57
CA ALA A 221 5.61 -10.09 -7.95
C ALA A 221 4.27 -9.37 -8.09
N SER A 222 3.20 -10.16 -8.27
CA SER A 222 1.84 -9.69 -8.46
C SER A 222 0.83 -10.64 -7.82
N MET A 223 -0.19 -10.07 -7.17
CA MET A 223 -1.33 -10.81 -6.64
C MET A 223 -2.07 -11.60 -7.73
N ALA A 224 -2.03 -11.12 -8.98
CA ALA A 224 -2.67 -11.77 -10.12
C ALA A 224 -2.15 -13.21 -10.36
N HIS A 225 -0.91 -13.51 -9.96
CA HIS A 225 -0.33 -14.85 -10.14
C HIS A 225 -0.81 -15.87 -9.09
N ILE A 226 -1.33 -15.41 -7.95
CA ILE A 226 -1.74 -16.25 -6.82
C ILE A 226 -3.24 -16.20 -6.54
N ASP A 227 -3.98 -15.41 -7.31
CA ASP A 227 -5.42 -15.20 -7.23
C ASP A 227 -6.21 -16.49 -6.94
N ARG A 228 -6.01 -17.51 -7.78
CA ARG A 228 -6.68 -18.83 -7.66
C ARG A 228 -6.32 -19.56 -6.37
N ALA A 229 -5.07 -19.49 -5.93
CA ALA A 229 -4.61 -20.17 -4.72
C ALA A 229 -5.21 -19.50 -3.47
N VAL A 230 -5.28 -18.16 -3.47
CA VAL A 230 -5.93 -17.40 -2.40
C VAL A 230 -7.42 -17.73 -2.36
N LEU A 231 -8.14 -17.61 -3.48
CA LEU A 231 -9.57 -17.95 -3.55
C LEU A 231 -9.87 -19.39 -3.11
N ALA A 232 -9.03 -20.36 -3.50
CA ALA A 232 -9.18 -21.73 -3.04
C ALA A 232 -9.11 -21.83 -1.51
N ARG A 233 -8.16 -21.12 -0.87
CA ARG A 233 -8.07 -21.08 0.60
C ARG A 233 -9.29 -20.42 1.24
N LEU A 234 -9.78 -19.31 0.68
CA LEU A 234 -10.95 -18.58 1.19
C LEU A 234 -12.23 -19.42 1.08
N ARG A 235 -12.39 -20.21 0.00
CA ARG A 235 -13.54 -21.11 -0.20
C ARG A 235 -13.57 -22.29 0.75
N MET A 236 -12.42 -22.68 1.30
CA MET A 236 -12.32 -23.72 2.32
C MET A 236 -12.63 -23.22 3.72
N MET A 237 -12.75 -21.90 3.93
CA MET A 237 -13.10 -21.33 5.23
C MET A 237 -14.60 -21.30 5.44
N ASP A 238 -15.05 -21.73 6.61
CA ASP A 238 -16.42 -21.56 7.05
C ASP A 238 -16.62 -20.30 7.91
N GLU A 239 -17.84 -20.08 8.37
CA GLU A 239 -18.17 -18.90 9.20
C GLU A 239 -17.37 -18.87 10.51
N ALA A 240 -17.07 -20.03 11.10
CA ALA A 240 -16.28 -20.11 12.34
C ALA A 240 -14.81 -19.78 12.08
N ASP A 241 -14.25 -20.25 10.96
CA ASP A 241 -12.89 -19.89 10.54
C ASP A 241 -12.74 -18.38 10.35
N TRP A 242 -13.71 -17.74 9.68
CA TRP A 242 -13.72 -16.28 9.48
C TRP A 242 -13.89 -15.51 10.79
N ALA A 243 -14.75 -16.00 11.70
CA ALA A 243 -14.95 -15.39 13.01
C ALA A 243 -13.73 -15.48 13.92
N ALA A 244 -12.87 -16.48 13.71
CA ALA A 244 -11.62 -16.67 14.45
C ALA A 244 -10.48 -15.77 13.97
N LEU A 245 -10.60 -15.12 12.80
CA LEU A 245 -9.56 -14.23 12.29
C LEU A 245 -9.47 -12.93 13.11
N PRO A 246 -8.25 -12.37 13.28
CA PRO A 246 -8.08 -11.00 13.75
C PRO A 246 -8.87 -10.05 12.84
N ASP A 247 -9.63 -9.14 13.44
CA ASP A 247 -10.49 -8.19 12.71
C ASP A 247 -11.54 -8.87 11.79
N GLY A 248 -11.96 -10.10 12.10
CA GLY A 248 -12.97 -10.86 11.34
C GLY A 248 -14.38 -10.25 11.32
N GLY A 249 -14.59 -9.11 11.99
CA GLY A 249 -15.82 -8.32 11.94
C GLY A 249 -17.07 -9.04 12.43
N VAL A 250 -16.92 -9.85 13.49
CA VAL A 250 -18.01 -10.65 14.07
C VAL A 250 -19.16 -9.75 14.53
N ALA A 251 -18.85 -8.61 15.14
CA ALA A 251 -19.86 -7.66 15.61
C ALA A 251 -20.67 -7.05 14.46
N GLU A 252 -20.07 -6.96 13.28
CA GLU A 252 -20.64 -6.42 12.04
C GLU A 252 -21.29 -7.50 11.15
N GLY A 253 -21.28 -8.77 11.59
CA GLY A 253 -21.81 -9.89 10.83
C GLY A 253 -21.02 -10.19 9.55
N LEU A 254 -19.74 -9.81 9.47
CA LEU A 254 -18.89 -10.07 8.32
C LEU A 254 -18.59 -11.56 8.07
N PRO A 255 -18.40 -12.45 9.06
CA PRO A 255 -18.01 -13.83 8.80
C PRO A 255 -18.94 -14.58 7.83
N ALA A 256 -20.26 -14.51 8.06
CA ALA A 256 -21.26 -15.13 7.19
C ALA A 256 -21.26 -14.54 5.77
N ARG A 257 -20.99 -13.22 5.65
CA ARG A 257 -20.92 -12.52 4.36
C ARG A 257 -19.68 -12.90 3.58
N LEU A 258 -18.53 -12.96 4.24
CA LEU A 258 -17.24 -13.33 3.65
C LEU A 258 -17.25 -14.80 3.20
N ALA A 259 -17.74 -15.71 4.03
CA ALA A 259 -17.90 -17.12 3.67
C ALA A 259 -18.78 -17.32 2.42
N ARG A 260 -19.87 -16.56 2.31
CA ARG A 260 -20.76 -16.59 1.13
C ARG A 260 -20.09 -16.00 -0.10
N SER A 261 -19.50 -14.81 0.03
CA SER A 261 -18.83 -14.10 -1.07
C SER A 261 -17.68 -14.93 -1.65
N ALA A 262 -16.86 -15.56 -0.81
CA ALA A 262 -15.75 -16.40 -1.27
C ALA A 262 -16.21 -17.56 -2.18
N ARG A 263 -17.40 -18.12 -1.94
CA ARG A 263 -17.98 -19.22 -2.75
C ARG A 263 -18.49 -18.76 -4.11
N THR A 264 -18.85 -17.49 -4.25
CA THR A 264 -19.45 -16.94 -5.47
C THR A 264 -18.53 -16.03 -6.27
N ALA A 265 -17.44 -15.54 -5.68
CA ALA A 265 -16.49 -14.66 -6.34
C ALA A 265 -15.71 -15.42 -7.44
N ASP A 266 -15.57 -14.82 -8.62
CA ASP A 266 -14.84 -15.42 -9.75
C ASP A 266 -13.35 -15.04 -9.75
N SER A 267 -12.99 -13.95 -9.09
CA SER A 267 -11.64 -13.45 -8.86
C SER A 267 -11.45 -12.93 -7.42
N LEU A 268 -10.21 -12.74 -6.98
CA LEU A 268 -9.91 -12.08 -5.70
C LEU A 268 -10.36 -10.62 -5.73
N GLU A 269 -10.32 -9.97 -6.90
CA GLU A 269 -10.87 -8.62 -7.09
C GLU A 269 -12.38 -8.59 -6.85
N ASP A 270 -13.14 -9.54 -7.40
CA ASP A 270 -14.59 -9.65 -7.15
C ASP A 270 -14.91 -9.90 -5.67
N PHE A 271 -14.05 -10.66 -4.99
CA PHE A 271 -14.19 -10.92 -3.56
C PHE A 271 -13.93 -9.67 -2.72
N LEU A 272 -12.88 -8.91 -3.02
CA LEU A 272 -12.46 -7.73 -2.25
C LEU A 272 -13.32 -6.49 -2.57
N CYS A 273 -13.75 -6.35 -3.82
CA CYS A 273 -14.51 -5.22 -4.34
C CYS A 273 -15.82 -5.69 -5.00
N PRO A 274 -16.74 -6.33 -4.25
CA PRO A 274 -17.97 -6.85 -4.82
C PRO A 274 -18.83 -5.71 -5.42
N GLY A 275 -18.97 -5.70 -6.75
CA GLY A 275 -19.85 -4.79 -7.47
C GLY A 275 -19.18 -3.73 -8.36
N GLN A 276 -17.86 -3.76 -8.58
CA GLN A 276 -17.23 -2.87 -9.58
C GLN A 276 -17.33 -3.41 -11.02
N ASP A 277 -17.44 -4.73 -11.22
CA ASP A 277 -17.58 -5.36 -12.54
C ASP A 277 -18.87 -6.21 -12.69
N GLN A 278 -20.02 -5.62 -12.37
CA GLN A 278 -21.31 -6.10 -12.90
C GLN A 278 -21.95 -5.06 -13.81
N ALA A 279 -21.25 -4.71 -14.90
CA ALA A 279 -21.94 -4.27 -16.09
C ALA A 279 -22.71 -5.48 -16.66
N LEU A 280 -23.99 -5.59 -16.27
CA LEU A 280 -24.93 -6.57 -16.83
C LEU A 280 -24.81 -6.59 -18.37
N PRO A 281 -24.66 -7.76 -19.03
CA PRO A 281 -24.90 -7.81 -20.45
C PRO A 281 -26.36 -7.43 -20.70
N SER A 282 -26.55 -6.39 -21.52
CA SER A 282 -27.84 -5.92 -21.97
C SER A 282 -28.64 -7.07 -22.59
N ARG A 283 -29.71 -7.52 -21.90
CA ARG A 283 -30.73 -8.36 -22.56
C ARG A 283 -31.47 -7.49 -23.58
N PRO A 284 -31.70 -7.98 -24.81
CA PRO A 284 -32.48 -7.24 -25.78
C PRO A 284 -33.94 -7.16 -25.32
N ALA A 285 -34.53 -5.99 -25.54
CA ALA A 285 -35.94 -5.71 -25.28
C ALA A 285 -36.84 -6.64 -26.11
N ALA A 286 -37.79 -7.29 -25.44
CA ALA A 286 -38.99 -7.84 -26.07
C ALA A 286 -40.19 -7.46 -25.20
N ALA A 287 -41.16 -6.81 -25.85
CA ALA A 287 -42.32 -6.15 -25.29
C ALA A 287 -43.43 -7.13 -24.84
N ALA A 288 -44.22 -6.73 -23.84
CA ALA A 288 -45.70 -6.80 -23.85
C ALA A 288 -46.34 -6.28 -22.56
N GLY A 289 -47.06 -5.15 -22.67
CA GLY A 289 -48.44 -4.94 -22.18
C GLY A 289 -48.76 -4.78 -20.68
N PRO A 290 -49.84 -4.04 -20.32
CA PRO A 290 -49.89 -3.23 -19.10
C PRO A 290 -50.87 -3.73 -18.01
N GLY A 291 -50.64 -3.33 -16.75
CA GLY A 291 -51.66 -3.52 -15.71
C GLY A 291 -51.28 -3.08 -14.28
N ARG A 292 -51.85 -1.92 -13.87
CA ARG A 292 -52.28 -1.51 -12.51
C ARG A 292 -51.24 -1.30 -11.37
N LEU A 293 -51.29 -0.07 -10.84
CA LEU A 293 -50.88 0.39 -9.49
C LEU A 293 -52.00 0.10 -8.45
N PRO A 294 -51.86 0.39 -7.13
CA PRO A 294 -50.68 0.53 -6.24
C PRO A 294 -50.81 -0.28 -4.92
N GLY A 295 -49.73 -0.41 -4.13
CA GLY A 295 -49.79 -0.97 -2.78
C GLY A 295 -48.49 -0.81 -1.98
N ALA A 296 -48.61 -0.34 -0.74
CA ALA A 296 -47.57 0.09 0.18
C ALA A 296 -46.59 -0.99 0.65
N ALA A 297 -45.37 -0.59 1.03
CA ALA A 297 -44.82 -0.73 2.41
C ALA A 297 -43.28 -0.81 2.41
N GLY A 298 -42.66 0.00 3.28
CA GLY A 298 -41.51 -0.32 4.15
C GLY A 298 -40.27 -0.99 3.59
N GLY A 299 -39.12 -0.33 3.77
CA GLY A 299 -37.82 -1.02 3.70
C GLY A 299 -36.65 -0.05 3.85
N GLY A 300 -36.07 0.00 5.06
CA GLY A 300 -34.93 0.86 5.40
C GLY A 300 -33.71 0.62 4.52
N ALA A 301 -33.11 1.71 4.07
CA ALA A 301 -31.83 1.71 3.36
C ALA A 301 -30.68 1.51 4.36
N ALA A 302 -29.88 0.47 4.11
CA ALA A 302 -28.66 0.14 4.83
C ALA A 302 -27.52 1.12 4.49
N PRO A 303 -26.62 1.45 5.44
CA PRO A 303 -25.38 2.15 5.10
C PRO A 303 -24.33 1.12 4.66
N GLY A 304 -23.99 1.15 3.37
CA GLY A 304 -22.85 0.39 2.82
C GLY A 304 -21.54 1.11 3.14
N GLY A 305 -20.65 0.42 3.87
CA GLY A 305 -19.29 0.88 4.15
C GLY A 305 -18.44 0.88 2.89
N ALA A 306 -17.98 2.07 2.51
CA ALA A 306 -17.01 2.27 1.45
C ALA A 306 -15.59 1.97 1.99
N LEU A 307 -15.07 0.80 1.65
CA LEU A 307 -13.64 0.59 1.41
C LEU A 307 -13.43 0.85 -0.09
N CYS A 308 -12.34 1.53 -0.43
CA CYS A 308 -11.95 2.01 -1.78
C CYS A 308 -12.35 3.45 -2.10
N THR A 309 -11.59 4.42 -1.59
CA THR A 309 -11.35 5.69 -2.29
C THR A 309 -9.97 5.62 -2.93
N GLY A 310 -9.90 5.04 -4.13
CA GLY A 310 -8.76 5.14 -5.04
C GLY A 310 -9.31 5.57 -6.40
N ALA A 311 -9.01 6.80 -6.80
CA ALA A 311 -9.44 7.35 -8.08
C ALA A 311 -8.79 6.57 -9.22
N GLY A 312 -9.60 5.87 -10.01
CA GLY A 312 -9.14 5.20 -11.24
C GLY A 312 -8.66 6.21 -12.28
N PRO A 313 -7.66 5.87 -13.12
CA PRO A 313 -7.18 6.76 -14.15
C PRO A 313 -8.23 6.94 -15.24
N GLN A 314 -8.55 8.19 -15.57
CA GLN A 314 -9.38 8.55 -16.71
C GLN A 314 -8.71 8.08 -18.00
N ARG A 315 -9.42 7.28 -18.81
CA ARG A 315 -9.00 6.90 -20.17
C ARG A 315 -8.90 8.15 -21.06
N PRO A 316 -7.81 8.38 -21.81
CA PRO A 316 -7.83 9.38 -22.87
C PRO A 316 -8.69 8.89 -24.03
N GLY A 317 -9.55 9.77 -24.51
CA GLY A 317 -10.51 9.53 -25.58
C GLY A 317 -9.87 9.21 -26.92
N ALA A 318 -10.61 8.47 -27.73
CA ALA A 318 -10.34 8.16 -29.11
C ALA A 318 -10.18 9.44 -29.94
N GLY A 319 -9.05 9.55 -30.65
CA GLY A 319 -8.81 10.58 -31.65
C GLY A 319 -7.78 10.09 -32.66
N ALA A 320 -8.25 9.45 -33.72
CA ALA A 320 -7.44 9.18 -34.91
C ALA A 320 -8.29 9.43 -36.16
N ALA A 321 -7.97 10.52 -36.86
CA ALA A 321 -8.22 10.69 -38.28
C ALA A 321 -6.86 11.00 -38.93
N ALA A 322 -6.52 10.19 -39.95
CA ALA A 322 -5.27 10.19 -40.72
C ALA A 322 -5.17 11.40 -41.69
N PRO A 323 -4.10 11.57 -42.53
CA PRO A 323 -3.83 10.65 -43.64
C PRO A 323 -2.34 10.40 -44.05
N HIS A 324 -2.14 9.25 -44.70
CA HIS A 324 -1.23 8.87 -45.80
C HIS A 324 0.08 9.63 -46.12
N GLU A 325 1.19 8.88 -46.32
CA GLU A 325 1.87 8.57 -47.61
C GLU A 325 3.23 7.87 -47.36
N ARG A 326 3.42 6.62 -47.84
CA ARG A 326 4.19 6.15 -49.02
C ARG A 326 5.72 6.19 -48.92
N ASP A 327 6.28 4.99 -49.13
CA ASP A 327 7.53 4.60 -49.81
C ASP A 327 8.88 5.16 -49.32
N LEU A 328 9.78 4.25 -48.93
CA LEU A 328 10.95 3.84 -49.74
C LEU A 328 11.99 3.11 -48.87
N CYS A 329 12.22 1.84 -49.19
CA CYS A 329 13.48 1.15 -48.92
C CYS A 329 14.50 1.59 -50.00
N PRO A 330 15.81 1.60 -49.71
CA PRO A 330 16.61 0.59 -50.40
C PRO A 330 17.71 -0.06 -49.57
N SER A 331 18.05 -1.23 -50.10
CA SER A 331 19.09 -2.22 -49.81
C SER A 331 20.54 -1.77 -49.89
N GLY A 332 21.39 -2.49 -49.15
CA GLY A 332 22.83 -2.70 -49.38
C GLY A 332 23.59 -2.77 -48.05
N GLY A 333 24.38 -3.77 -47.65
CA GLY A 333 24.95 -4.95 -48.29
C GLY A 333 26.34 -5.21 -47.65
N GLY A 334 26.63 -6.45 -47.23
CA GLY A 334 27.97 -6.93 -46.80
C GLY A 334 28.09 -7.25 -45.30
N GLN A 335 28.01 -8.51 -44.83
CA GLN A 335 29.10 -9.51 -44.68
C GLN A 335 30.26 -9.00 -43.79
N ALA A 336 30.79 -9.67 -42.75
CA ALA A 336 30.74 -11.06 -42.30
C ALA A 336 31.17 -11.18 -40.80
N ARG A 337 30.73 -12.27 -40.15
CA ARG A 337 31.27 -12.89 -38.90
C ARG A 337 32.58 -13.66 -39.22
N PRO A 338 33.36 -14.26 -38.27
CA PRO A 338 33.05 -14.84 -36.93
C PRO A 338 34.12 -14.49 -35.86
N GLY A 339 34.18 -14.96 -34.61
CA GLY A 339 33.59 -16.04 -33.81
C GLY A 339 34.29 -16.03 -32.42
N GLN A 340 34.11 -17.10 -31.63
CA GLN A 340 34.55 -17.36 -30.24
C GLN A 340 33.50 -16.96 -29.17
N GLY A 341 32.98 -17.82 -28.28
CA GLY A 341 33.30 -19.20 -27.93
C GLY A 341 33.80 -19.31 -26.48
N SER A 342 32.90 -19.62 -25.53
CA SER A 342 33.10 -20.28 -24.21
C SER A 342 31.85 -19.98 -23.35
N GLY A 343 31.16 -20.90 -22.67
CA GLY A 343 31.52 -22.21 -22.15
C GLY A 343 31.61 -22.14 -20.62
N TRP A 344 30.92 -23.04 -19.91
CA TRP A 344 30.91 -23.27 -18.44
C TRP A 344 30.03 -22.34 -17.60
N GLY A 345 29.20 -22.79 -16.65
CA GLY A 345 28.85 -24.11 -16.13
C GLY A 345 27.93 -23.91 -14.90
N ARG A 346 26.85 -24.68 -14.79
CA ARG A 346 25.93 -24.67 -13.64
C ARG A 346 26.51 -25.46 -12.45
N PRO A 347 26.28 -25.08 -11.19
CA PRO A 347 26.37 -26.01 -10.07
C PRO A 347 24.99 -26.61 -9.73
N ARG A 348 24.98 -27.90 -9.39
CA ARG A 348 23.88 -28.62 -8.72
C ARG A 348 24.02 -28.49 -7.19
N PRO A 349 22.92 -28.61 -6.43
CA PRO A 349 22.89 -28.32 -5.01
C PRO A 349 23.34 -29.49 -4.12
N LEU A 350 23.76 -29.16 -2.90
CA LEU A 350 23.68 -29.99 -1.71
C LEU A 350 22.50 -29.49 -0.85
#